data_AF-Q30CA9-F1
#
_entry.id   AF-Q30CA9-F1
#
_cell.length_a   1.000
_cell.length_b   1.000
_cell.length_c   1.000
_cell.angle_alpha   90.00
_cell.angle_beta   90.00
_cell.angle_gamma   90.00
#
_symmetry.space_group_name_H-M   'P 1'
#
loop_
_entity.id
_entity.type
_entity.pdbx_description
1 polymer ?
#
loop_
_entity_poly.entity_id
_entity_poly.type
_entity_poly.pdbx_seq_one_letter_code
_entity_poly.pdbx_strand_id
1 'polypeptide(L)' 'CGETCVIFPCISAAFGCSCKDTVCYKNSLVN' A
#
# COMPACT_ATOMS: atom_id res chain seq x y z
N CYS A 1 -0.50 5.17 0.45
CA CYS A 1 -0.79 5.52 -0.95
C CYS A 1 -2.27 5.78 -1.24
N GLY A 2 -3.19 5.54 -0.31
CA GLY A 2 -4.61 5.83 -0.56
C GLY A 2 -5.28 4.81 -1.48
N GLU A 3 -4.61 3.69 -1.73
CA GLU A 3 -5.14 2.55 -2.45
C GLU A 3 -5.53 1.48 -1.44
N THR A 4 -6.37 0.54 -1.86
CA THR A 4 -6.68 -0.65 -1.09
C THR A 4 -6.13 -1.86 -1.81
N CYS A 5 -5.67 -2.84 -1.04
CA CYS A 5 -5.06 -4.06 -1.55
C CYS A 5 -5.89 -5.30 -1.20
N VAL A 6 -7.22 -5.18 -1.28
CA VAL A 6 -8.17 -6.26 -0.95
C VAL A 6 -8.20 -7.31 -2.07
N ILE A 7 -8.27 -6.86 -3.32
CA ILE A 7 -8.44 -7.71 -4.51
C ILE A 7 -7.23 -7.60 -5.45
N PHE A 8 -6.58 -6.44 -5.48
CA PHE A 8 -5.45 -6.14 -6.35
C PHE A 8 -4.24 -5.72 -5.52
N PRO A 9 -3.00 -5.96 -5.99
CA PRO A 9 -1.82 -5.42 -5.33
C PRO A 9 -1.81 -3.90 -5.39
N CYS A 10 -1.07 -3.26 -4.49
CA CYS A 10 -0.85 -1.82 -4.55
C CYS A 10 -0.18 -1.45 -5.87
N ILE A 11 -0.83 -0.63 -6.71
CA ILE A 11 -0.25 -0.14 -7.97
C ILE A 11 0.97 0.72 -7.65
N SER A 12 0.86 1.48 -6.56
CA SER A 12 1.94 2.31 -6.04
C SER A 12 2.99 1.51 -5.26
N ALA A 13 3.01 0.17 -5.34
CA ALA A 13 4.11 -0.64 -4.82
C ALA A 13 5.45 -0.24 -5.45
N ALA A 14 5.44 0.12 -6.74
CA ALA A 14 6.62 0.67 -7.43
C ALA A 14 7.09 2.01 -6.84
N PHE A 15 6.20 2.75 -6.16
CA PHE A 15 6.49 4.02 -5.48
C PHE A 15 6.78 3.86 -3.98
N GLY A 16 7.04 2.63 -3.52
CA GLY A 16 7.37 2.36 -2.11
C GLY A 16 6.13 2.35 -1.21
N CYS A 17 5.00 1.87 -1.72
CA CYS A 17 3.84 1.54 -0.92
C CYS A 17 3.71 0.04 -0.68
N SER A 18 3.29 -0.32 0.52
CA SER A 18 3.16 -1.70 0.97
C SER A 18 1.73 -1.93 1.44
N CYS A 19 1.20 -3.11 1.12
CA CYS A 19 -0.09 -3.55 1.61
C CYS A 19 0.01 -3.92 3.09
N LYS A 20 -0.80 -3.29 3.94
CA LYS A 20 -0.96 -3.66 5.34
C LYS A 20 -2.43 -3.46 5.72
N ASP A 21 -3.02 -4.42 6.41
CA ASP A 21 -4.44 -4.33 6.81
C ASP A 21 -5.38 -4.00 5.63
N THR A 22 -5.20 -4.66 4.48
CA THR A 22 -5.97 -4.42 3.24
C THR A 22 -5.92 -2.99 2.66
N VAL A 23 -5.05 -2.14 3.19
CA VAL A 23 -4.81 -0.78 2.73
C VAL A 23 -3.35 -0.61 2.32
N CYS A 24 -3.12 0.10 1.23
CA CYS A 24 -1.78 0.40 0.76
C CYS A 24 -1.24 1.62 1.49
N TYR A 25 -0.33 1.39 2.43
CA TYR A 25 0.36 2.44 3.16
C TYR A 25 1.69 2.76 2.49
N LYS A 26 2.16 4.00 2.65
CA LYS A 26 3.51 4.37 2.19
C LYS A 26 4.51 3.87 3.22
N ASN A 27 5.65 3.31 2.82
CA ASN A 27 6.59 2.67 3.76
C ASN A 27 6.96 3.56 4.96
N SER A 28 7.05 4.88 4.72
CA SER A 28 7.29 5.90 5.77
C SER A 28 6.15 6.12 6.77
N LEU A 29 4.92 5.71 6.45
CA LEU A 29 3.71 5.87 7.27
C LEU A 29 3.35 4.58 8.05
N VAL A 30 4.04 3.47 7.78
CA VAL A 30 3.79 2.15 8.40
C VAL A 30 4.82 1.80 9.49
N ASN A 31 5.60 2.78 9.93
CA ASN A 31 6.55 2.68 11.04
C ASN A 31 5.84 2.81 12.39
#